data_AF-A0AA90ZEX5-F1
#
_entry.id   AF-A0AA90ZEX5-F1
#
_cell.length_a   1.000
_cell.length_b   1.000
_cell.length_c   1.000
_cell.angle_alpha   90.00
_cell.angle_beta   90.00
_cell.angle_gamma   90.00
#
_symmetry.space_group_name_H-M   'P 1'
#
loop_
_entity.id
_entity.type
_entity.pdbx_description
1 polymer ?
#
loop_
_entity_poly.entity_id
_entity_poly.type
_entity_poly.pdbx_seq_one_letter_code
_entity_poly.pdbx_strand_id
1 'polypeptide(L)'
;MEDEILQELRKIRTLLEPKPSPPPVHPKNFIGQLKDFFAQYRVLGLAVAFILGIYLGALVQALVSDILMPIIQFATPPGESWQSLAVGPFQIGNFAAALVTFVLVVLVVFTVVKLAEKAKIN
;
A
#
# COMPACT_ATOMS: atom_id res chain seq x y z
N MET A 1 11.28 16.47 -64.21
CA MET A 1 10.72 17.29 -63.12
C MET A 1 10.02 16.40 -62.09
N GLU A 2 9.16 15.46 -62.50
CA GLU A 2 8.54 14.49 -61.57
C GLU A 2 9.55 13.56 -60.88
N ASP A 3 10.58 13.08 -61.59
CA ASP A 3 11.60 12.19 -61.02
C ASP A 3 12.38 12.83 -59.86
N GLU A 4 12.63 14.14 -59.95
CA GLU A 4 13.34 14.92 -58.95
C GLU A 4 12.47 15.14 -57.70
N ILE A 5 11.18 15.40 -57.91
CA ILE A 5 10.17 15.49 -56.84
C ILE A 5 10.05 14.15 -56.12
N LEU A 6 10.03 13.03 -56.86
CA LEU A 6 9.98 11.69 -56.26
C LEU A 6 11.25 11.35 -55.47
N GLN A 7 12.42 11.84 -55.88
CA GLN A 7 13.66 11.69 -55.12
C GLN A 7 13.63 12.50 -53.81
N GLU A 8 13.17 13.74 -53.86
CA GLU A 8 12.99 14.58 -52.67
C GLU A 8 11.98 13.95 -51.69
N LEU A 9 10.86 13.42 -52.18
CA LEU A 9 9.89 12.71 -51.34
C LEU A 9 10.48 11.44 -50.71
N ARG A 10 11.32 10.70 -51.45
CA ARG A 10 12.03 9.52 -50.92
C ARG A 10 13.04 9.92 -49.84
N LYS A 11 13.78 11.01 -50.05
CA LYS A 11 14.76 11.57 -49.10
C LYS A 11 14.07 12.08 -47.83
N ILE A 12 12.93 12.74 -47.97
CA ILE A 12 12.08 13.17 -46.85
C ILE A 12 11.56 11.94 -46.10
N ARG A 13 11.07 10.91 -46.78
CA ARG A 13 10.62 9.67 -46.13
C ARG A 13 11.74 9.00 -45.32
N THR A 14 12.96 8.92 -45.86
CA THR A 14 14.10 8.33 -45.14
C THR A 14 14.58 9.19 -43.97
N LEU A 15 14.44 10.52 -44.04
CA LEU A 15 14.76 11.43 -42.93
C LEU A 15 13.66 11.49 -41.86
N LEU A 16 12.42 11.20 -42.25
CA LEU A 16 11.25 11.18 -41.37
C LEU A 16 10.96 9.79 -40.78
N GLU A 17 11.51 8.72 -41.35
CA GLU A 17 11.60 7.42 -40.69
C GLU A 17 12.58 7.60 -39.52
N PRO A 18 12.10 7.71 -38.27
CA PRO A 18 12.98 7.91 -37.14
C PRO A 18 13.92 6.71 -37.10
N LYS A 19 15.23 6.95 -36.98
CA LYS A 19 16.24 5.91 -36.79
C LYS A 19 15.65 4.86 -35.84
N PRO A 20 15.55 3.57 -36.25
CA PRO A 20 14.84 2.55 -35.49
C PRO A 20 15.26 2.68 -34.03
N SER A 21 14.30 2.93 -33.14
CA SER A 21 14.55 3.07 -31.72
C SER A 21 15.47 1.92 -31.31
N PRO A 22 16.67 2.20 -30.74
CA PRO A 22 17.67 1.17 -30.46
C PRO A 22 16.99 -0.03 -29.84
N PRO A 23 17.27 -1.27 -30.31
CA PRO A 23 16.68 -2.46 -29.72
C PRO A 23 16.88 -2.35 -28.20
N PRO A 24 15.83 -2.59 -27.39
CA PRO A 24 15.96 -2.53 -25.94
C PRO A 24 17.18 -3.36 -25.58
N VAL A 25 18.22 -2.71 -25.03
CA VAL A 25 19.47 -3.35 -24.69
C VAL A 25 19.15 -4.23 -23.49
N HIS A 26 18.69 -5.45 -23.74
CA HIS A 26 18.44 -6.41 -22.68
C HIS A 26 19.78 -6.65 -22.01
N PRO A 27 19.97 -6.22 -20.75
CA PRO A 27 21.20 -6.47 -20.06
C PRO A 27 21.39 -7.99 -19.97
N LYS A 28 22.53 -8.48 -20.42
CA LYS A 28 22.86 -9.92 -20.42
C LYS A 28 22.84 -10.51 -19.00
N ASN A 29 22.98 -9.66 -17.99
CA ASN A 29 23.04 -10.03 -16.59
C ASN A 29 21.63 -10.03 -15.96
N PHE A 30 21.33 -11.07 -15.18
CA PHE A 30 20.06 -11.26 -14.48
C PHE A 30 19.61 -10.04 -13.66
N ILE A 31 20.53 -9.39 -12.95
CA ILE A 31 20.24 -8.18 -12.16
C ILE A 31 19.72 -7.02 -13.03
N GLY A 32 20.23 -6.89 -14.25
CA GLY A 32 19.74 -5.87 -15.17
C GLY A 32 18.33 -6.17 -15.66
N GLN A 33 18.03 -7.44 -15.97
CA GLN A 33 16.70 -7.86 -16.41
C GLN A 33 15.67 -7.69 -15.29
N LEU A 34 16.10 -7.94 -14.04
CA LEU A 34 15.28 -7.72 -12.86
C LEU A 34 14.97 -6.23 -12.65
N LYS A 35 15.96 -5.36 -12.84
CA LYS A 35 15.77 -3.90 -12.75
C LYS A 35 14.80 -3.41 -13.84
N ASP A 36 14.97 -3.87 -15.07
CA ASP A 36 14.07 -3.54 -16.19
C ASP A 36 12.66 -4.05 -15.94
N PHE A 37 12.50 -5.22 -15.33
CA PHE A 37 11.21 -5.75 -14.89
C PHE A 37 10.53 -4.82 -13.87
N PHE A 38 11.24 -4.43 -12.79
CA PHE A 38 10.67 -3.50 -11.80
C PHE A 38 10.29 -2.15 -12.40
N ALA A 39 11.08 -1.64 -13.36
CA ALA A 39 10.81 -0.40 -14.07
C ALA A 39 9.58 -0.51 -14.99
N GLN A 40 9.47 -1.61 -15.74
CA GLN A 40 8.36 -1.83 -16.68
C GLN A 40 7.02 -2.04 -15.98
N TYR A 41 7.00 -2.78 -14.87
CA TYR A 41 5.76 -3.15 -14.19
C TYR A 41 5.37 -2.23 -13.03
N ARG A 42 6.12 -1.14 -12.76
CA ARG A 42 5.87 -0.16 -11.68
C ARG A 42 5.65 -0.80 -10.29
N VAL A 43 6.17 -2.01 -10.07
CA VAL A 43 5.90 -2.83 -8.86
C VAL A 43 6.53 -2.21 -7.61
N LEU A 44 7.57 -1.38 -7.77
CA LEU A 44 8.20 -0.65 -6.67
C LEU A 44 7.21 0.16 -5.84
N GLY A 45 6.27 0.87 -6.48
CA GLY A 45 5.27 1.66 -5.76
C GLY A 45 4.29 0.80 -4.96
N LEU A 46 3.88 -0.34 -5.53
CA LEU A 46 2.99 -1.30 -4.86
C LEU A 46 3.68 -1.97 -3.68
N ALA A 47 4.96 -2.35 -3.82
CA ALA A 47 5.74 -2.93 -2.74
C ALA A 47 5.88 -1.96 -1.55
N VAL A 48 6.21 -0.69 -1.83
CA VAL A 48 6.33 0.33 -0.78
C VAL A 48 4.99 0.58 -0.09
N ALA A 49 3.90 0.73 -0.85
CA ALA A 49 2.56 0.93 -0.29
C ALA A 49 2.11 -0.25 0.59
N PHE A 50 2.39 -1.48 0.16
CA PHE A 50 2.03 -2.69 0.90
C PHE A 50 2.80 -2.80 2.22
N ILE A 51 4.12 -2.63 2.19
CA ILE A 51 4.96 -2.68 3.39
C ILE A 51 4.53 -1.58 4.36
N LEU A 52 4.38 -0.34 3.88
CA LEU A 52 3.93 0.77 4.72
C LEU A 52 2.53 0.52 5.31
N GLY A 53 1.62 -0.05 4.52
CA GLY A 53 0.29 -0.43 4.99
C GLY A 53 0.31 -1.46 6.11
N ILE A 54 1.18 -2.48 6.04
CA ILE A 54 1.34 -3.48 7.10
C ILE A 54 1.82 -2.81 8.40
N TYR A 55 2.90 -2.01 8.33
CA TYR A 55 3.45 -1.35 9.51
C TYR A 55 2.49 -0.32 10.10
N LEU A 56 1.77 0.43 9.26
CA LEU A 56 0.75 1.37 9.72
C LEU A 56 -0.41 0.64 10.40
N GLY A 57 -0.86 -0.49 9.84
CA GLY A 57 -1.87 -1.34 10.46
C GLY A 57 -1.43 -1.86 11.84
N ALA A 58 -0.19 -2.34 11.94
CA ALA A 58 0.39 -2.77 13.21
C ALA A 58 0.48 -1.64 14.24
N LEU A 59 0.86 -0.43 13.81
CA LEU A 59 0.91 0.75 14.69
C LEU A 59 -0.48 1.12 15.23
N VAL A 60 -1.51 1.12 14.36
CA VAL A 60 -2.89 1.37 14.77
C VAL A 60 -3.37 0.28 15.71
N GLN A 61 -3.05 -0.98 15.43
CA GLN A 61 -3.41 -2.10 16.31
C GLN A 61 -2.78 -1.95 17.69
N ALA A 62 -1.49 -1.63 17.77
CA ALA A 62 -0.78 -1.39 19.03
C ALA A 62 -1.39 -0.22 19.82
N LEU A 63 -1.75 0.87 19.15
CA LEU A 63 -2.46 1.99 19.79
C LEU A 63 -3.78 1.53 20.43
N VAL A 64 -4.53 0.67 19.75
CA VAL A 64 -5.80 0.16 20.29
C VAL A 64 -5.56 -0.86 21.42
N SER A 65 -4.71 -1.87 21.19
CA SER A 65 -4.50 -2.96 22.15
C SER A 65 -3.73 -2.55 23.38
N ASP A 66 -2.76 -1.64 23.24
CA ASP A 66 -1.78 -1.35 24.28
C ASP A 66 -2.08 -0.03 25.01
N ILE A 67 -2.91 0.84 24.42
CA ILE A 67 -3.29 2.12 25.03
C ILE A 67 -4.79 2.18 25.28
N LEU A 68 -5.63 2.02 24.26
CA LEU A 68 -7.08 2.19 24.44
C LEU A 68 -7.73 1.07 25.26
N MET A 69 -7.35 -0.19 25.01
CA MET A 69 -7.92 -1.33 25.74
C MET A 69 -7.59 -1.30 27.25
N PRO A 70 -6.35 -1.01 27.69
CA PRO A 70 -6.06 -0.81 29.11
C PRO A 70 -6.84 0.35 29.75
N ILE A 71 -7.08 1.44 29.03
CA ILE A 71 -7.92 2.55 29.52
C ILE A 71 -9.36 2.07 29.76
N ILE A 72 -9.91 1.26 28.86
CA ILE A 72 -11.26 0.67 29.02
C ILE A 72 -11.28 -0.32 30.19
N GLN A 73 -10.23 -1.13 30.34
CA GLN A 73 -10.09 -2.06 31.46
C GLN A 73 -9.99 -1.34 32.81
N PHE A 74 -9.36 -0.16 32.85
CA PHE A 74 -9.31 0.68 34.04
C PHE A 74 -10.69 1.25 34.43
N ALA A 75 -11.59 1.40 33.46
CA ALA A 75 -12.98 1.81 33.71
C ALA A 75 -13.88 0.65 34.20
N THR A 76 -13.44 -0.60 34.10
CA THR A 76 -14.14 -1.76 34.66
C THR A 76 -13.73 -2.07 36.10
N PRO A 77 -14.59 -2.72 36.90
CA PRO A 77 -14.33 -3.01 38.31
C PRO A 77 -12.99 -3.77 38.52
N PRO A 78 -12.19 -3.39 39.52
CA PRO A 78 -10.92 -4.07 39.81
C PRO A 78 -11.20 -5.50 40.31
N GLY A 79 -10.57 -6.49 39.67
CA GLY A 79 -10.56 -7.89 40.16
C GLY A 79 -10.78 -8.95 39.09
N GLU A 80 -11.54 -8.65 38.03
CA GLU A 80 -11.76 -9.58 36.92
C GLU A 80 -11.71 -8.84 35.59
N SER A 81 -10.82 -9.29 34.70
CA SER A 81 -10.92 -8.88 33.31
C SER A 81 -12.21 -9.48 32.75
N TRP A 82 -13.14 -8.64 32.30
CA TRP A 82 -14.34 -9.07 31.57
C TRP A 82 -14.00 -9.95 30.34
N GLN A 83 -12.74 -9.92 29.90
CA GLN A 83 -12.20 -10.74 28.82
C GLN A 83 -12.01 -12.21 29.24
N SER A 84 -11.82 -12.49 30.54
CA SER A 84 -11.70 -13.85 31.08
C SER A 84 -13.05 -14.53 31.33
N LEU A 85 -14.18 -13.86 31.06
CA LEU A 85 -15.50 -14.46 31.17
C LEU A 85 -15.63 -15.65 30.20
N ALA A 86 -15.85 -16.83 30.75
CA ALA A 86 -16.05 -18.06 30.01
C ALA A 86 -17.28 -18.80 30.53
N VAL A 87 -18.04 -19.41 29.60
CA VAL A 87 -19.16 -20.29 29.92
C VAL A 87 -18.84 -21.66 29.34
N GLY A 88 -18.43 -22.60 30.20
CA GLY A 88 -17.89 -23.89 29.76
C GLY A 88 -16.67 -23.71 28.84
N PRO A 89 -16.61 -24.34 27.66
CA PRO A 89 -15.49 -24.18 26.72
C PRO A 89 -15.51 -22.86 25.94
N PHE A 90 -16.57 -22.05 26.07
CA PHE A 90 -16.74 -20.84 25.27
C PHE A 90 -16.15 -19.60 25.96
N GLN A 91 -15.12 -18.99 25.34
CA GLN A 91 -14.47 -17.76 25.80
C GLN A 91 -15.22 -16.50 25.31
N ILE A 92 -16.40 -16.27 25.86
CA ILE A 92 -17.30 -15.17 25.44
C ILE A 92 -16.65 -13.80 25.70
N GLY A 93 -15.92 -13.65 26.80
CA GLY A 93 -15.20 -12.42 27.14
C GLY A 93 -14.14 -12.07 26.09
N ASN A 94 -13.35 -13.05 25.65
CA ASN A 94 -12.32 -12.84 24.64
C ASN A 94 -12.93 -12.44 23.27
N PHE A 95 -14.04 -13.07 22.89
CA PHE A 95 -14.75 -12.70 21.67
C PHE A 95 -15.30 -11.26 21.75
N ALA A 96 -15.93 -10.89 22.86
CA ALA A 96 -16.40 -9.53 23.08
C ALA A 96 -15.24 -8.51 23.06
N ALA A 97 -14.07 -8.88 23.59
CA ALA A 97 -12.86 -8.07 23.55
C ALA A 97 -12.35 -7.83 22.12
N ALA A 98 -12.34 -8.89 21.30
CA ALA A 98 -12.00 -8.79 19.89
C ALA A 98 -13.00 -7.89 19.14
N LEU A 99 -14.29 -8.00 19.43
CA LEU A 99 -15.32 -7.17 18.81
C LEU A 99 -15.16 -5.68 19.16
N VAL A 100 -14.90 -5.36 20.44
CA VAL A 100 -14.62 -4.00 20.89
C VAL A 100 -13.34 -3.47 20.21
N THR A 101 -12.28 -4.26 20.18
CA THR A 101 -11.02 -3.90 19.52
C THR A 101 -11.23 -3.60 18.05
N PHE A 102 -12.03 -4.40 17.34
CA PHE A 102 -12.36 -4.17 15.93
C PHE A 102 -13.06 -2.82 15.71
N VAL A 103 -14.07 -2.50 16.53
CA VAL A 103 -14.78 -1.21 16.45
C VAL A 103 -13.82 -0.03 16.71
N LEU A 104 -12.91 -0.17 17.68
CA LEU A 104 -11.92 0.86 17.98
C LEU A 104 -10.90 1.05 16.85
N VAL A 105 -10.41 -0.04 16.25
CA VAL A 105 -9.51 0.04 15.10
C VAL A 105 -10.18 0.79 13.96
N VAL A 106 -11.44 0.46 13.63
CA VAL A 106 -12.20 1.17 12.59
C VAL A 106 -12.34 2.67 12.92
N LEU A 107 -12.67 3.00 14.17
CA LEU A 107 -12.80 4.39 14.63
C LEU A 107 -11.47 5.16 14.53
N VAL A 108 -10.36 4.54 14.92
CA VAL A 108 -9.02 5.15 14.86
C VAL A 108 -8.59 5.35 13.42
N VAL A 109 -8.73 4.33 12.56
CA VAL A 109 -8.41 4.45 11.12
C VAL A 109 -9.24 5.57 10.50
N PHE A 110 -10.54 5.62 10.76
CA PHE A 110 -11.41 6.69 10.27
C PHE A 110 -10.95 8.07 10.75
N THR A 111 -10.56 8.18 12.02
CA THR A 111 -10.05 9.44 12.59
C THR A 111 -8.75 9.87 11.92
N VAL A 112 -7.82 8.94 11.67
CA VAL A 112 -6.55 9.21 10.97
C VAL A 112 -6.81 9.69 9.55
N VAL A 113 -7.69 9.03 8.79
CA VAL A 113 -8.05 9.47 7.43
C VAL A 113 -8.67 10.87 7.44
N LYS A 114 -9.62 11.12 8.35
CA LYS A 114 -10.26 12.43 8.48
C LYS A 114 -9.29 13.53 8.90
N LEU A 115 -8.31 13.21 9.74
CA LEU A 115 -7.27 14.15 10.13
C LEU A 115 -6.32 14.46 8.97
N ALA A 116 -5.95 13.45 8.19
CA ALA A 116 -5.15 13.61 6.97
C ALA A 116 -5.86 14.49 5.92
N GLU A 117 -7.18 14.29 5.71
CA GLU A 117 -8.00 15.15 4.84
C GLU A 117 -8.02 16.61 5.33
N LYS A 118 -8.21 16.82 6.64
CA LYS A 118 -8.22 18.16 7.24
C LYS A 118 -6.86 18.86 7.20
N ALA A 119 -5.78 18.09 7.25
CA ALA A 119 -4.43 18.62 7.25
C ALA A 119 -4.04 19.27 5.91
N LYS A 120 -4.86 19.18 4.84
CA LYS A 120 -4.55 19.71 3.50
C LYS A 120 -3.09 19.47 3.14
N ILE A 121 -2.68 18.20 3.15
CA ILE A 121 -1.46 17.80 2.45
C ILE A 121 -1.83 17.79 0.97
N ASN A 122 -1.73 18.97 0.36
CA ASN A 122 -1.82 19.19 -1.07
C ASN A 122 -0.42 19.49 -1.58
#